data_AF-A0A2T0W1G0-F1
#
_entry.id   AF-A0A2T0W1G0-F1
#
_cell.length_a   1.000
_cell.length_b   1.000
_cell.length_c   1.000
_cell.angle_alpha   90.00
_cell.angle_beta   90.00
_cell.angle_gamma   90.00
#
_symmetry.space_group_name_H-M   'P 1'
#
loop_
_entity.id
_entity.type
_entity.pdbx_description
1 polymer ?
#
loop_
_entity_poly.entity_id
_entity_poly.type
_entity_poly.pdbx_seq_one_letter_code
_entity_poly.pdbx_strand_id
1 'polypeptide(L)'
;MAQTPAKGRQYSLYEIEDQNYLRGMQIADANGSVTFNSILPGAYRGRWPHVHFEVFRSAQAAVSGEKALLVGQLAFEKALVSGYYAADTRYSESIPNLAVQTLSNDNVFGDSTALQLDAQMVKTTAQNASRVSFTSEIGLTGV
;
A
#
# COMPACT_ATOMS: atom_id res chain seq x y z
N MET A 1 6.69 5.68 0.30
CA MET A 1 5.83 4.55 -0.09
C MET A 1 6.64 3.26 -0.01
N ALA A 2 6.11 2.20 0.59
CA ALA A 2 6.73 0.87 0.61
C ALA A 2 5.66 -0.25 0.56
N GLN A 3 5.95 -1.38 -0.09
CA GLN A 3 5.00 -2.49 -0.21
C GLN A 3 5.69 -3.86 -0.44
N THR A 4 4.92 -4.94 -0.30
CA THR A 4 5.35 -6.30 -0.66
C THR A 4 5.44 -6.51 -2.17
N PRO A 5 6.29 -7.44 -2.63
CA PRO A 5 6.23 -7.97 -3.99
C PRO A 5 5.03 -8.90 -4.18
N ALA A 6 4.78 -9.29 -5.44
CA ALA A 6 3.67 -10.17 -5.81
C ALA A 6 3.65 -11.53 -5.10
N LYS A 7 4.80 -12.01 -4.62
CA LYS A 7 4.98 -13.31 -3.97
C LYS A 7 4.74 -13.31 -2.45
N GLY A 8 4.14 -12.25 -1.90
CA GLY A 8 3.83 -12.18 -0.47
C GLY A 8 4.95 -11.55 0.37
N ARG A 9 5.23 -12.08 1.57
CA ARG A 9 6.08 -11.42 2.58
C ARG A 9 7.57 -11.53 2.25
N GLN A 10 8.04 -10.66 1.37
CA GLN A 10 9.45 -10.46 1.03
C GLN A 10 9.72 -8.95 0.89
N TYR A 11 9.63 -8.18 1.98
CA TYR A 11 10.00 -6.78 1.93
C TYR A 11 11.51 -6.65 1.73
N SER A 12 11.88 -5.83 0.74
CA SER A 12 13.25 -5.31 0.60
C SER A 12 13.67 -4.61 1.90
N LEU A 13 14.95 -4.57 2.25
CA LEU A 13 15.50 -4.04 3.52
C LEU A 13 15.11 -4.76 4.82
N TYR A 14 14.09 -5.63 4.84
CA TYR A 14 13.67 -6.35 6.06
C TYR A 14 13.85 -7.86 5.94
N GLU A 15 13.32 -8.47 4.88
CA GLU A 15 13.53 -9.89 4.60
C GLU A 15 14.65 -10.09 3.56
N ILE A 16 14.91 -9.09 2.70
CA ILE A 16 16.02 -9.08 1.74
C ILE A 16 16.81 -7.78 1.92
N GLU A 17 17.78 -7.83 2.83
CA GLU A 17 18.45 -6.65 3.40
C GLU A 17 19.27 -5.83 2.39
N ASP A 18 19.77 -6.45 1.32
CA ASP A 18 20.59 -5.81 0.28
C ASP A 18 19.77 -5.22 -0.88
N GLN A 19 18.44 -5.28 -0.80
CA GLN A 19 17.55 -4.81 -1.85
C GLN A 19 16.71 -3.62 -1.38
N ASN A 20 16.29 -2.75 -2.31
CA ASN A 20 15.43 -1.59 -2.05
C ASN A 20 14.22 -1.48 -3.01
N TYR A 21 13.87 -2.57 -3.71
CA TYR A 21 12.72 -2.57 -4.62
C TYR A 21 11.41 -2.20 -3.90
N LEU A 22 10.43 -1.67 -4.65
CA LEU A 22 9.09 -1.32 -4.15
C LEU A 22 9.11 -0.35 -2.97
N ARG A 23 10.13 0.51 -2.93
CA ARG A 23 10.27 1.64 -2.01
C ARG A 23 10.49 2.90 -2.83
N GLY A 24 9.81 3.97 -2.48
CA GLY A 24 9.91 5.23 -3.21
C GLY A 24 9.60 6.45 -2.34
N MET A 25 10.33 7.53 -2.61
CA MET A 25 10.10 8.86 -2.06
C MET A 25 9.80 9.82 -3.21
N GLN A 26 8.82 10.69 -3.00
CA GLN A 26 8.45 11.75 -3.94
C GLN A 26 8.23 13.04 -3.16
N ILE A 27 8.53 14.18 -3.79
CA ILE A 27 8.17 15.50 -3.28
C ILE A 27 6.81 15.85 -3.87
N ALA A 28 5.88 16.27 -3.02
CA ALA A 28 4.57 16.72 -3.47
C ALA A 28 4.67 17.96 -4.36
N ASP A 29 3.87 18.02 -5.41
CA ASP A 29 3.79 19.19 -6.29
C ASP A 29 3.03 20.36 -5.64
N ALA A 30 2.81 21.44 -6.40
CA ALA A 30 2.08 22.62 -5.92
C ALA A 30 0.63 22.35 -5.50
N ASN A 31 0.05 21.21 -5.92
CA ASN A 31 -1.29 20.77 -5.54
C ASN A 31 -1.25 19.74 -4.40
N GLY A 32 -0.10 19.49 -3.79
CA GLY A 32 0.06 18.46 -2.76
C GLY A 32 0.05 17.02 -3.30
N SER A 33 0.18 16.83 -4.62
CA SER A 33 0.04 15.52 -5.25
C SER A 33 1.38 14.80 -5.43
N VAL A 34 1.36 13.48 -5.28
CA VAL A 34 2.46 12.57 -5.62
C VAL A 34 1.93 11.40 -6.44
N THR A 35 2.74 10.88 -7.36
CA THR A 35 2.39 9.71 -8.16
C THR A 35 3.49 8.65 -8.05
N PHE A 36 3.07 7.41 -7.79
CA PHE A 36 3.94 6.25 -7.80
C PHE A 36 3.46 5.26 -8.87
N ASN A 37 4.39 4.76 -9.68
CA ASN A 37 4.15 3.61 -10.54
C ASN A 37 4.73 2.37 -9.84
N SER A 38 3.89 1.39 -9.57
CA SER A 38 4.23 0.17 -8.84
C SER A 38 3.39 -0.99 -9.37
N ILE A 39 3.59 -2.17 -8.78
CA ILE A 39 2.69 -3.32 -8.93
C ILE A 39 1.63 -3.30 -7.81
N LEU A 40 0.60 -4.14 -7.90
CA LEU A 40 -0.24 -4.41 -6.74
C LEU A 40 0.58 -5.11 -5.64
N PRO A 41 0.40 -4.75 -4.36
CA PRO A 41 1.07 -5.46 -3.27
C PRO A 41 0.62 -6.91 -3.25
N GLY A 42 1.52 -7.84 -2.91
CA GLY A 42 1.17 -9.24 -2.65
C GLY A 42 0.51 -9.42 -1.27
N ALA A 43 -0.23 -10.52 -1.11
CA ALA A 43 -0.86 -10.91 0.13
C ALA A 43 -0.02 -11.94 0.89
N TYR A 44 -0.01 -11.83 2.22
CA TYR A 44 0.65 -12.79 3.10
C TYR A 44 -0.20 -13.03 4.35
N ARG A 45 0.00 -14.18 5.01
CA ARG A 45 -0.88 -14.62 6.11
C ARG A 45 -1.04 -13.55 7.18
N GLY A 46 -2.29 -13.33 7.58
CA GLY A 46 -2.69 -12.39 8.62
C GLY A 46 -2.76 -10.94 8.17
N ARG A 47 -2.46 -10.64 6.88
CA ARG A 47 -2.45 -9.28 6.35
C ARG A 47 -3.18 -9.16 5.00
N TRP A 48 -4.10 -8.21 4.92
CA TRP A 48 -4.74 -7.72 3.71
C TRP A 48 -3.71 -7.06 2.79
N PRO A 49 -3.84 -7.11 1.45
CA PRO A 49 -2.95 -6.36 0.56
C PRO A 49 -2.90 -4.87 0.94
N HIS A 50 -1.70 -4.32 1.14
CA HIS A 50 -1.53 -2.95 1.59
C HIS A 50 -0.28 -2.27 1.03
N VAL A 51 -0.31 -0.94 1.03
CA VAL A 51 0.84 -0.08 0.78
C VAL A 51 1.07 0.80 2.00
N HIS A 52 2.31 0.82 2.50
CA HIS A 52 2.74 1.74 3.54
C HIS A 52 3.05 3.11 2.97
N PHE A 53 2.70 4.15 3.71
CA PHE A 53 3.14 5.51 3.43
C PHE A 53 3.56 6.23 4.71
N GLU A 54 4.44 7.20 4.52
CA GLU A 54 4.89 8.13 5.54
C GLU A 54 4.90 9.51 4.88
N VAL A 55 4.40 10.52 5.61
CA VAL A 55 4.36 11.90 5.14
C VAL A 55 5.28 12.73 6.03
N PHE A 56 6.22 13.44 5.42
CA PHE A 56 7.18 14.29 6.12
C PHE A 56 6.97 15.76 5.71
N ARG A 57 7.32 16.68 6.61
CA ARG A 57 7.23 18.13 6.35
C ARG A 57 8.13 18.57 5.19
N SER A 58 9.25 17.88 4.97
CA SER A 58 10.19 18.19 3.89
C SER A 58 11.00 16.95 3.51
N ALA A 59 11.68 17.01 2.35
CA ALA A 59 12.63 15.98 1.95
C ALA A 59 13.80 15.84 2.95
N GLN A 60 14.24 16.94 3.56
CA GLN A 60 15.28 16.92 4.58
C GLN A 60 14.82 16.17 5.84
N ALA A 61 13.60 16.43 6.30
CA ALA A 61 13.02 15.73 7.46
C ALA A 61 12.92 14.21 7.22
N ALA A 62 12.63 13.80 5.98
CA ALA A 62 12.54 12.39 5.61
C ALA A 62 13.89 11.64 5.69
N VAL A 63 15.02 12.35 5.68
CA VAL A 63 16.37 11.74 5.69
C VAL A 63 17.20 12.10 6.92
N SER A 64 16.73 13.03 7.77
CA SER A 64 17.41 13.47 8.99
C SER A 64 17.07 12.62 10.23
N GLY A 65 16.12 11.70 10.12
CA GLY A 65 15.59 10.93 11.25
C GLY A 65 14.51 11.67 12.03
N GLU A 66 13.99 12.79 11.51
CA GLU A 66 12.81 13.44 12.06
C GLU A 66 11.58 12.52 11.96
N LYS A 67 10.59 12.76 12.84
CA LYS A 67 9.35 11.98 12.83
C LYS A 67 8.48 12.37 11.63
N ALA A 68 7.87 11.37 11.00
CA ALA A 68 6.81 11.59 10.03
C ALA A 68 5.63 12.33 10.69
N LEU A 69 4.99 13.21 9.93
CA LEU A 69 3.74 13.87 10.30
C LEU A 69 2.59 12.86 10.39
N LEU A 70 2.62 11.85 9.52
CA LEU A 70 1.67 10.76 9.50
C LEU A 70 2.36 9.50 8.97
N VAL A 71 2.07 8.37 9.63
CA VAL A 71 2.41 7.02 9.17
C VAL A 71 1.11 6.26 9.00
N GLY A 72 0.90 5.64 7.84
CA GLY A 72 -0.35 4.96 7.55
C GLY A 72 -0.21 3.85 6.52
N GLN A 73 -1.35 3.21 6.25
CA GLN A 73 -1.45 2.12 5.28
C GLN A 73 -2.72 2.30 4.44
N LEU A 74 -2.59 2.00 3.15
CA LEU A 74 -3.68 2.00 2.20
C LEU A 74 -4.07 0.57 1.85
N ALA A 75 -5.37 0.30 1.81
CA ALA A 75 -5.97 -0.99 1.49
C ALA A 75 -6.70 -0.94 0.13
N PHE A 76 -6.95 -2.12 -0.43
CA PHE A 76 -7.49 -2.30 -1.78
C PHE A 76 -8.77 -3.13 -1.76
N GLU A 77 -9.63 -2.92 -2.77
CA GLU A 77 -10.84 -3.72 -2.94
C GLU A 77 -10.52 -5.18 -3.28
N LYS A 78 -11.16 -6.14 -2.58
CA LYS A 78 -10.89 -7.58 -2.74
C LYS A 78 -11.11 -8.05 -4.18
N ALA A 79 -12.26 -7.69 -4.75
CA ALA A 79 -12.66 -8.16 -6.08
C ALA A 79 -11.62 -7.73 -7.12
N LEU A 80 -11.17 -6.48 -7.06
CA LEU A 80 -10.15 -5.95 -7.94
C LEU A 80 -8.83 -6.70 -7.79
N VAL A 81 -8.31 -6.82 -6.56
CA VAL A 81 -7.02 -7.48 -6.33
C VAL A 81 -7.07 -8.96 -6.76
N SER A 82 -8.16 -9.66 -6.45
CA SER A 82 -8.33 -11.06 -6.84
C SER A 82 -8.32 -11.28 -8.36
N GLY A 83 -8.88 -10.34 -9.13
CA GLY A 83 -8.87 -10.40 -10.60
C GLY A 83 -7.45 -10.32 -11.16
N TYR A 84 -6.65 -9.36 -10.70
CA TYR A 84 -5.27 -9.22 -11.13
C TYR A 84 -4.37 -10.37 -10.65
N TYR A 85 -4.59 -10.88 -9.45
CA TYR A 85 -3.85 -12.03 -8.96
C TYR A 85 -4.10 -13.29 -9.80
N ALA A 86 -5.35 -13.55 -10.17
CA ALA A 86 -5.71 -14.70 -10.99
C ALA A 86 -5.14 -14.60 -12.42
N ALA A 87 -4.95 -13.39 -12.94
CA ALA A 87 -4.44 -13.15 -14.29
C ALA A 87 -2.89 -13.25 -14.40
N ASP A 88 -2.17 -13.31 -13.28
CA ASP A 88 -0.70 -13.26 -13.28
C ASP A 88 -0.08 -14.25 -12.29
N THR A 89 0.60 -15.26 -12.85
CA THR A 89 1.25 -16.35 -12.11
C THR A 89 2.24 -15.90 -11.04
N ARG A 90 2.77 -14.67 -11.13
CA ARG A 90 3.65 -14.09 -10.10
C ARG A 90 2.95 -13.91 -8.75
N TYR A 91 1.61 -13.90 -8.72
CA TYR A 91 0.81 -13.82 -7.49
C TYR A 91 0.32 -15.18 -6.98
N SER A 92 0.82 -16.29 -7.52
CA SER A 92 0.42 -17.65 -7.10
C SER A 92 0.46 -17.87 -5.58
N GLU A 93 1.47 -17.34 -4.90
CA GLU A 93 1.59 -17.42 -3.43
C GLU A 93 0.62 -16.46 -2.69
N SER A 94 0.23 -15.36 -3.33
CA SER A 94 -0.69 -14.38 -2.75
C SER A 94 -2.15 -14.83 -2.80
N ILE A 95 -2.54 -15.62 -3.80
CA ILE A 95 -3.92 -16.13 -3.97
C ILE A 95 -4.44 -16.86 -2.73
N PRO A 96 -3.78 -17.91 -2.20
CA PRO A 96 -4.28 -18.62 -1.03
C PRO A 96 -4.28 -17.74 0.23
N ASN A 97 -3.34 -16.79 0.35
CA ASN A 97 -3.31 -15.84 1.47
C ASN A 97 -4.50 -14.87 1.43
N LEU A 98 -4.83 -14.33 0.25
CA LEU A 98 -5.99 -13.45 0.07
C LEU A 98 -7.32 -14.19 0.30
N ALA A 99 -7.39 -15.48 -0.05
CA ALA A 99 -8.60 -16.28 0.09
C ALA A 99 -9.09 -16.37 1.54
N VAL A 100 -8.16 -16.49 2.50
CA VAL A 100 -8.47 -16.63 3.94
C VAL A 100 -8.55 -15.30 4.70
N GLN A 101 -8.22 -14.18 4.04
CA GLN A 101 -8.16 -12.87 4.67
C GLN A 101 -9.44 -12.05 4.41
N THR A 102 -9.80 -11.26 5.42
CA THR A 102 -10.81 -10.19 5.42
C THR A 102 -10.17 -8.93 6.04
N LEU A 103 -10.77 -7.76 5.82
CA LEU A 103 -10.39 -6.56 6.56
C LEU A 103 -10.62 -6.74 8.07
N SER A 104 -11.71 -7.40 8.46
CA SER A 104 -12.06 -7.63 9.87
C SER A 104 -11.13 -8.59 10.62
N ASN A 105 -10.40 -9.48 9.93
CA ASN A 105 -9.43 -10.39 10.53
C ASN A 105 -7.98 -10.00 10.22
N ASP A 106 -7.75 -8.79 9.70
CA ASP A 106 -6.43 -8.21 9.52
C ASP A 106 -5.91 -7.59 10.82
N ASN A 107 -4.62 -7.78 11.10
CA ASN A 107 -3.99 -7.31 12.34
C ASN A 107 -3.87 -5.77 12.47
N VAL A 108 -4.17 -5.02 11.42
CA VAL A 108 -4.07 -3.55 11.33
C VAL A 108 -5.40 -2.90 10.95
N PHE A 109 -6.14 -3.49 10.01
CA PHE A 109 -7.44 -2.96 9.57
C PHE A 109 -8.61 -3.51 10.39
N GLY A 110 -8.42 -4.59 11.16
CA GLY A 110 -9.49 -5.29 11.85
C GLY A 110 -10.16 -4.50 12.98
N ASP A 111 -9.45 -3.55 13.56
CA ASP A 111 -9.94 -2.64 14.62
C ASP A 111 -10.29 -1.24 14.10
N SER A 112 -10.21 -1.01 12.79
CA SER A 112 -10.53 0.28 12.19
C SER A 112 -12.04 0.53 12.20
N THR A 113 -12.43 1.73 12.64
CA THR A 113 -13.80 2.24 12.49
C THR A 113 -14.18 2.36 11.01
N ALA A 114 -15.48 2.47 10.72
CA ALA A 114 -15.96 2.66 9.36
C ALA A 114 -15.33 3.89 8.66
N LEU A 115 -15.15 4.99 9.39
CA LEU A 115 -14.52 6.21 8.85
C LEU A 115 -13.02 6.02 8.59
N GLN A 116 -12.32 5.28 9.45
CA GLN A 116 -10.90 4.96 9.22
C GLN A 116 -10.74 4.06 8.00
N LEU A 117 -11.58 3.03 7.88
CA LEU A 117 -11.57 2.16 6.70
C LEU A 117 -11.89 2.95 5.42
N ASP A 118 -12.88 3.85 5.44
CA ASP A 118 -13.19 4.70 4.28
C ASP A 118 -11.99 5.56 3.86
N ALA A 119 -11.25 6.13 4.82
CA ALA A 119 -10.05 6.91 4.55
C ALA A 119 -8.84 6.05 4.09
N GLN A 120 -8.74 4.80 4.54
CA GLN A 120 -7.64 3.88 4.21
C GLN A 120 -7.85 3.15 2.88
N MET A 121 -9.08 3.03 2.40
CA MET A 121 -9.37 2.35 1.13
C MET A 121 -9.06 3.26 -0.06
N VAL A 122 -8.26 2.75 -0.99
CA VAL A 122 -8.00 3.47 -2.24
C VAL A 122 -9.22 3.47 -3.16
N LYS A 123 -9.38 4.54 -3.94
CA LYS A 123 -10.44 4.67 -4.96
C LYS A 123 -9.89 4.35 -6.33
N THR A 124 -10.46 3.37 -7.01
CA THR A 124 -10.09 3.03 -8.40
C THR A 124 -10.51 4.14 -9.35
N THR A 125 -9.59 4.65 -10.16
CA THR A 125 -9.85 5.74 -11.13
C THR A 125 -9.82 5.26 -12.58
N ALA A 126 -9.05 4.22 -12.87
CA ALA A 126 -9.01 3.58 -14.18
C ALA A 126 -8.53 2.13 -14.04
N GLN A 127 -9.00 1.23 -14.91
CA GLN A 127 -8.52 -0.14 -14.97
C GLN A 127 -8.64 -0.74 -16.37
N ASN A 128 -7.70 -1.63 -16.70
CA ASN A 128 -7.75 -2.55 -17.83
C ASN A 128 -7.09 -3.89 -17.44
N ALA A 129 -7.05 -4.86 -18.36
CA ALA A 129 -6.53 -6.20 -18.08
C ALA A 129 -5.10 -6.28 -17.50
N SER A 130 -4.27 -5.24 -17.71
CA SER A 130 -2.86 -5.23 -17.32
C SER A 130 -2.46 -4.11 -16.34
N ARG A 131 -3.33 -3.11 -16.14
CA ARG A 131 -3.02 -1.93 -15.33
C ARG A 131 -4.25 -1.41 -14.62
N VAL A 132 -4.03 -0.96 -13.39
CA VAL A 132 -5.00 -0.25 -12.57
C VAL A 132 -4.38 1.04 -12.04
N SER A 133 -5.22 2.07 -11.90
CA SER A 133 -4.88 3.35 -11.28
C SER A 133 -5.79 3.59 -10.08
N PHE A 134 -5.21 4.13 -9.01
CA PHE A 134 -5.92 4.46 -7.79
C PHE A 134 -5.63 5.90 -7.36
N THR A 135 -6.52 6.46 -6.55
CA THR A 135 -6.31 7.69 -5.80
C THR A 135 -6.69 7.51 -4.34
N SER A 136 -6.07 8.29 -3.46
CA SER A 136 -6.42 8.41 -2.04
C SER A 136 -6.06 9.83 -1.58
N GLU A 137 -6.90 10.39 -0.72
CA GLU A 137 -6.66 11.71 -0.12
C GLU A 137 -6.17 11.53 1.32
N ILE A 138 -5.02 12.12 1.64
CA ILE A 138 -4.42 12.03 2.96
C ILE A 138 -4.64 13.36 3.67
N GLY A 139 -5.60 13.39 4.59
CA GLY A 139 -5.86 14.54 5.45
C GLY A 139 -4.77 14.68 6.52
N LEU A 140 -4.11 15.83 6.56
CA LEU A 140 -3.19 16.21 7.63
C LEU A 140 -3.83 17.33 8.44
N THR A 141 -3.88 17.19 9.77
CA THR A 141 -4.34 18.25 10.66
C THR A 141 -3.14 18.96 11.29
N GLY A 142 -3.19 20.29 11.38
CA GLY A 142 -2.16 21.08 12.08
C GLY A 142 -0.78 21.17 11.40
N VAL A 143 -0.73 20.97 10.09
CA VAL A 143 0.46 21.19 9.25
C VAL A 143 0.60 22.63 8.79
#